data_AF-A0A8J8JLD2-F1
#
_entry.id   AF-A0A8J8JLD2-F1
#
_cell.length_a   1.000
_cell.length_b   1.000
_cell.length_c   1.000
_cell.angle_alpha   90.00
_cell.angle_beta   90.00
_cell.angle_gamma   90.00
#
_symmetry.space_group_name_H-M   'P 1'
#
loop_
_entity.id
_entity.type
_entity.pdbx_description
1 polymer ?
#
loop_
_entity_poly.entity_id
_entity_poly.type
_entity_poly.pdbx_seq_one_letter_code
_entity_poly.pdbx_strand_id
1 'polypeptide(L)' 'GETLEYVFAGPSNLTVKIDSNIPADVKILSNDGEVLTDFGETQRIDMVIELPKGKWKLIIHNPGNKKAVLNIWH' A
#
# COMPACT_ATOMS: atom_id res chain seq x y z
N GLY A 1 -16.29 -3.13 1.54
CA GLY A 1 -14.85 -3.38 1.62
C GLY A 1 -14.27 -2.63 2.80
N GLU A 2 -13.10 -3.04 3.26
CA GLU A 2 -12.29 -2.33 4.25
C GLU A 2 -11.17 -1.60 3.50
N THR A 3 -10.95 -0.33 3.82
CA THR A 3 -9.84 0.44 3.27
C THR A 3 -8.87 0.77 4.39
N LEU A 4 -7.61 0.37 4.22
CA LEU A 4 -6.52 0.74 5.12
C LEU A 4 -5.67 1.81 4.45
N GLU A 5 -5.25 2.79 5.24
CA GLU A 5 -4.50 3.94 4.77
C GLU A 5 -3.30 4.18 5.68
N TYR A 6 -2.12 4.28 5.08
CA TYR A 6 -0.87 4.56 5.78
C TYR A 6 -0.16 5.73 5.12
N VAL A 7 0.29 6.68 5.93
CA VAL A 7 0.93 7.90 5.44
C VAL A 7 2.42 7.86 5.74
N PHE A 8 3.23 8.22 4.75
CA PHE A 8 4.68 8.22 4.80
C PHE A 8 5.24 9.55 4.32
N ALA A 9 6.39 9.94 4.86
CA ALA A 9 7.18 11.05 4.35
C ALA A 9 8.38 10.51 3.57
N GLY A 10 8.62 11.09 2.39
CA GLY A 10 9.87 10.89 1.65
C GLY A 10 10.81 12.10 1.77
N PRO A 11 12.10 11.98 1.39
CA PRO A 11 12.65 10.83 0.68
C PRO A 11 12.94 9.64 1.62
N SER A 12 12.51 8.43 1.25
CA SER A 12 12.72 7.21 2.03
C SER A 12 12.49 5.95 1.19
N ASN A 13 12.96 4.80 1.68
CA ASN A 13 12.68 3.50 1.06
C ASN A 13 11.58 2.81 1.85
N LEU A 14 10.43 2.60 1.23
CA LEU A 14 9.30 1.91 1.83
C LEU A 14 9.33 0.43 1.42
N THR A 15 9.44 -0.46 2.40
CA THR A 15 9.25 -1.89 2.17
C THR A 15 7.76 -2.21 2.27
N VAL A 16 7.16 -2.64 1.16
CA VAL A 16 5.76 -3.06 1.10
C VAL A 16 5.73 -4.58 1.08
N LYS A 17 5.22 -5.15 2.18
CA LYS A 17 4.96 -6.57 2.32
C LYS A 17 3.47 -6.78 2.55
N ILE A 18 2.81 -7.42 1.59
CA ILE A 18 1.42 -7.81 1.68
C ILE A 18 1.37 -9.31 1.46
N ASP A 19 0.68 -9.99 2.36
CA ASP A 19 0.34 -11.40 2.25
C ASP A 19 -1.12 -11.53 2.68
N SER A 20 -1.99 -11.75 1.70
CA SER A 20 -3.43 -11.75 1.89
C SER A 20 -4.04 -13.01 1.29
N ASN A 21 -5.00 -13.61 2.01
CA ASN A 21 -5.75 -14.77 1.54
C ASN A 21 -6.74 -14.42 0.41
N ILE A 22 -7.04 -13.14 0.20
CA ILE A 22 -7.91 -12.64 -0.88
C ILE A 22 -7.23 -11.49 -1.62
N PRO A 23 -7.49 -11.31 -2.94
CA PRO A 23 -6.96 -10.18 -3.68
C PRO A 23 -7.41 -8.85 -3.04
N ALA A 24 -6.47 -7.93 -2.90
CA ALA A 24 -6.73 -6.56 -2.46
C ALA A 24 -6.12 -5.60 -3.49
N ASP A 25 -6.80 -4.49 -3.75
CA ASP A 25 -6.29 -3.41 -4.58
C ASP A 25 -5.30 -2.57 -3.75
N VAL A 26 -4.09 -2.35 -4.27
CA VAL A 26 -3.00 -1.71 -3.52
C VAL A 26 -2.37 -0.60 -4.35
N LYS A 27 -2.36 0.62 -3.80
CA LYS A 27 -1.82 1.81 -4.49
C LYS A 27 -1.01 2.69 -3.55
N ILE A 28 0.02 3.33 -4.09
CA ILE A 28 0.73 4.42 -3.43
C ILE A 28 0.44 5.70 -4.19
N LEU A 29 -0.12 6.67 -3.47
CA LEU A 29 -0.52 7.96 -3.99
C LEU A 29 0.24 9.07 -3.27
N SER A 30 0.44 10.19 -3.94
CA SER A 30 0.78 11.44 -3.28
C SER A 30 -0.45 12.03 -2.56
N ASN A 31 -0.24 13.09 -1.77
CA ASN A 31 -1.35 13.77 -1.07
C ASN A 31 -2.34 14.48 -2.02
N ASP A 32 -1.92 14.82 -3.24
CA ASP A 32 -2.74 15.39 -4.32
C ASP A 32 -3.36 14.33 -5.25
N GLY A 33 -3.13 13.04 -4.98
CA GLY A 33 -3.76 11.92 -5.68
C GLY A 33 -3.01 11.43 -6.93
N GLU A 34 -1.79 11.91 -7.16
CA GLU A 34 -0.90 11.35 -8.19
C GLU A 34 -0.50 9.92 -7.79
N VAL A 35 -0.63 8.98 -8.73
CA VAL A 35 -0.26 7.58 -8.50
C VAL A 35 1.23 7.42 -8.69
N LEU A 36 1.96 7.08 -7.62
CA LEU A 36 3.36 6.68 -7.72
C LEU A 36 3.49 5.23 -8.18
N THR A 37 2.66 4.34 -7.63
CA THR A 37 2.67 2.93 -7.96
C THR A 37 1.27 2.35 -7.75
N ASP A 38 0.82 1.59 -8.74
CA ASP A 38 -0.42 0.82 -8.68
C ASP A 38 -0.08 -0.65 -8.87
N PHE A 39 -0.37 -1.47 -7.87
CA PHE A 39 -0.16 -2.91 -7.94
C PHE A 39 -1.40 -3.65 -8.46
N GLY A 40 -2.52 -2.95 -8.61
CA GLY A 40 -3.83 -3.53 -8.90
C GLY A 40 -4.28 -4.51 -7.81
N GLU A 41 -5.19 -5.40 -8.19
CA GLU A 41 -5.63 -6.49 -7.33
C GLU A 41 -4.55 -7.57 -7.21
N THR A 42 -3.96 -7.68 -6.03
CA THR A 42 -2.93 -8.69 -5.73
C THR A 42 -3.14 -9.32 -4.36
N GLN A 43 -2.72 -10.57 -4.23
CA GLN A 43 -2.67 -11.29 -2.95
C GLN A 43 -1.33 -11.13 -2.24
N ARG A 44 -0.26 -10.84 -3.00
CA ARG A 44 1.10 -10.82 -2.46
C ARG A 44 1.94 -9.70 -3.07
N ILE A 45 2.63 -8.97 -2.19
CA ILE A 45 3.65 -7.98 -2.54
C ILE A 45 4.84 -8.21 -1.62
N ASP A 46 6.04 -8.20 -2.17
CA ASP A 46 7.28 -8.14 -1.40
C ASP A 46 8.28 -7.31 -2.21
N MET A 47 8.22 -5.99 -2.03
CA MET A 47 9.00 -5.03 -2.82
C MET A 47 9.43 -3.83 -1.98
N VAL A 48 10.54 -3.22 -2.40
CA VAL A 48 10.99 -1.92 -1.88
C VAL A 48 10.66 -0.85 -2.91
N ILE A 49 10.00 0.21 -2.46
CA ILE A 49 9.64 1.38 -3.27
C ILE A 49 10.39 2.59 -2.75
N GLU A 50 11.08 3.28 -3.66
CA GLU A 50 11.66 4.58 -3.36
C GLU A 50 10.55 5.62 -3.34
N LEU A 51 10.36 6.28 -2.20
CA LEU A 51 9.47 7.41 -2.05
C LEU A 51 10.28 8.70 -2.28
N PRO A 52 9.98 9.49 -3.33
CA PRO A 52 10.61 10.79 -3.53
C PRO A 52 10.27 11.78 -2.39
N LYS A 53 10.94 12.94 -2.37
CA LYS A 53 10.61 14.00 -1.41
C LYS A 53 9.13 14.39 -1.54
N GLY A 54 8.37 14.24 -0.46
CA GLY A 54 6.93 14.48 -0.49
C GLY A 54 6.18 13.75 0.61
N LYS A 55 4.84 13.83 0.55
CA LYS A 55 3.94 13.05 1.39
C LYS A 55 3.25 12.01 0.53
N TRP A 56 3.32 10.76 0.96
CA TRP A 56 2.81 9.61 0.25
C TRP A 56 1.82 8.85 1.12
N LYS A 57 0.89 8.16 0.47
CA LYS A 57 -0.19 7.42 1.08
C LYS A 57 -0.28 6.05 0.42
N LEU A 58 -0.06 4.99 1.18
CA LEU A 58 -0.40 3.62 0.78
C LEU A 58 -1.87 3.39 1.09
N ILE A 59 -2.63 3.02 0.07
CA ILE A 59 -4.04 2.63 0.19
C ILE A 59 -4.13 1.14 -0.15
N ILE A 60 -4.78 0.39 0.72
CA ILE A 60 -5.11 -1.02 0.52
C ILE A 60 -6.63 -1.13 0.60
N HIS A 61 -7.28 -1.42 -0.52
CA HIS A 61 -8.72 -1.63 -0.58
C HIS A 61 -9.02 -3.12 -0.71
N ASN A 62 -9.66 -3.68 0.33
CA ASN A 62 -10.11 -5.05 0.32
C ASN A 62 -11.63 -5.09 0.01
N PRO A 63 -12.05 -5.64 -1.15
CA PRO A 63 -13.46 -5.66 -1.53
C PRO A 63 -14.32 -6.57 -0.63
N GLY A 64 -13.73 -7.48 0.15
CA GLY A 64 -14.43 -8.47 0.97
C GLY A 64 -14.28 -8.28 2.48
N ASN A 65 -15.37 -8.47 3.21
CA ASN A 65 -15.55 -8.30 4.66
C ASN A 65 -14.74 -9.31 5.54
N LYS A 66 -13.47 -9.61 5.22
CA LYS A 66 -12.59 -10.50 6.01
C LYS A 66 -11.19 -9.91 6.11
N LYS A 67 -10.87 -9.50 7.35
CA LYS A 67 -9.60 -8.94 7.86
C LYS A 67 -8.38 -9.37 7.03
N ALA A 68 -7.88 -8.46 6.20
CA ALA A 68 -6.52 -8.57 5.69
C ALA A 68 -5.58 -8.27 6.87
N VAL A 69 -4.76 -9.25 7.27
CA VAL A 69 -3.76 -9.04 8.31
C VAL A 69 -2.54 -8.43 7.63
N LEU A 70 -2.40 -7.10 7.73
CA LEU A 70 -1.21 -6.41 7.23
C LEU A 70 -0.10 -6.48 8.27
N ASN A 71 0.95 -7.25 7.98
CA ASN A 71 2.15 -7.31 8.81
C ASN A 71 3.21 -6.33 8.25
N ILE A 72 3.32 -5.16 8.86
CA ILE A 72 4.38 -4.18 8.57
C ILE A 72 5.56 -4.49 9.49
N TRP A 73 6.72 -4.83 8.92
CA TRP A 73 7.97 -4.97 9.66
C TRP A 73 8.79 -3.67 9.50
N HIS A 74 9.33 -3.17 10.62
CA HIS A 74 10.16 -1.96 10.71
C HIS A 74 11.64 -2.29 10.71
#